data_AF-A0A0N5BVF3-F1
#
_entry.id   AF-A0A0N5BVF3-F1
#
_cell.length_a   1.000
_cell.length_b   1.000
_cell.length_c   1.000
_cell.angle_alpha   90.00
_cell.angle_beta   90.00
_cell.angle_gamma   90.00
#
_symmetry.space_group_name_H-M   'P 1'
#
loop_
_entity.id
_entity.type
_entity.pdbx_description
1 polymer ?
#
loop_
_entity_poly.entity_id
_entity_poly.type
_entity_poly.pdbx_seq_one_letter_code
_entity_poly.pdbx_strand_id
1 'polypeptide(L)'
;MSPKLNVVAKTCAETLAYRNKLISQKMGDYDEVIAFAREGYGLRGSVKHGTDFSRLLYRKQRIVGFGFSRNGYGTFICIKYTSEPW
;
A
#
# COMPACT_ATOMS: atom_id res chain seq x y z
N MET A 1 -13.26 0.82 -9.66
CA MET A 1 -12.38 1.43 -8.64
C MET A 1 -13.18 1.52 -7.34
N SER A 2 -12.68 1.04 -6.19
CA SER A 2 -13.43 1.08 -4.91
C SER A 2 -12.99 2.31 -4.09
N PRO A 3 -13.87 3.32 -3.87
CA PRO A 3 -13.52 4.50 -3.09
C PRO A 3 -13.09 4.15 -1.66
N LYS A 4 -13.70 3.13 -1.05
CA LYS A 4 -13.35 2.63 0.28
C LYS A 4 -11.90 2.16 0.35
N LEU A 5 -11.44 1.41 -0.65
CA LEU A 5 -10.08 0.88 -0.67
C LEU A 5 -9.01 1.97 -0.86
N ASN A 6 -9.34 3.02 -1.63
CA ASN A 6 -8.48 4.20 -1.74
C ASN A 6 -8.34 4.93 -0.40
N VAL A 7 -9.43 5.07 0.36
CA VAL A 7 -9.38 5.69 1.71
C VAL A 7 -8.51 4.85 2.63
N VAL A 8 -8.70 3.53 2.68
CA VAL A 8 -7.88 2.63 3.52
C VAL A 8 -6.40 2.70 3.12
N ALA A 9 -6.09 2.65 1.83
CA ALA A 9 -4.72 2.77 1.34
C ALA A 9 -4.10 4.13 1.69
N LYS A 10 -4.86 5.23 1.60
CA LYS A 10 -4.40 6.57 1.97
C LYS A 10 -4.09 6.66 3.47
N THR A 11 -5.00 6.23 4.35
CA THR A 11 -4.79 6.23 5.80
C THR A 11 -3.60 5.38 6.21
N CYS A 12 -3.40 4.24 5.53
CA CYS A 12 -2.19 3.42 5.68
C CYS A 12 -0.93 4.23 5.34
N ALA A 13 -0.87 4.87 4.17
CA ALA A 13 0.29 5.67 3.76
C ALA A 13 0.58 6.83 4.73
N GLU A 14 -0.46 7.51 5.21
CA GLU A 14 -0.35 8.57 6.22
C GLU A 14 0.24 8.05 7.54
N THR A 15 -0.18 6.86 7.97
CA THR A 15 0.36 6.27 9.21
C THR A 15 1.82 5.85 9.05
N LEU A 16 2.22 5.33 7.88
CA LEU A 16 3.61 5.02 7.56
C LEU A 16 4.48 6.28 7.58
N ALA A 17 3.98 7.36 6.99
CA ALA A 17 4.65 8.65 6.96
C ALA A 17 4.78 9.27 8.36
N TYR A 18 3.72 9.21 9.17
CA TYR A 18 3.72 9.69 10.56
C TYR A 18 4.73 8.92 11.42
N ARG A 19 4.78 7.60 11.30
CA ARG A 19 5.73 6.76 12.05
C ARG A 19 7.13 6.74 11.47
N ASN A 20 7.31 7.25 10.26
CA ASN A 20 8.52 7.14 9.45
C ASN A 20 9.07 5.70 9.37
N LYS A 21 8.17 4.71 9.28
CA LYS A 21 8.52 3.28 9.28
C LYS A 21 7.64 2.51 8.32
N LEU A 22 8.24 1.58 7.58
CA LEU A 22 7.54 0.62 6.72
C LEU A 22 7.06 -0.57 7.56
N ILE A 23 5.94 -0.40 8.26
CA ILE A 23 5.31 -1.45 9.06
C ILE A 23 3.98 -1.83 8.41
N SER A 24 3.86 -3.10 8.04
CA SER A 24 2.62 -3.68 7.55
C SER A 24 1.50 -3.48 8.57
N GLN A 25 0.38 -2.94 8.11
CA GLN A 25 -0.87 -2.93 8.86
C GLN A 25 -1.81 -3.90 8.19
N LYS A 26 -1.79 -5.15 8.66
CA LYS A 26 -2.86 -6.11 8.37
C LYS A 26 -4.18 -5.59 8.95
N MET A 27 -4.84 -4.73 8.18
CA MET A 27 -6.18 -4.23 8.42
C MET A 27 -7.13 -5.04 7.53
N GLY A 28 -7.78 -6.05 8.11
CA GLY A 28 -8.79 -6.88 7.46
C GLY A 28 -8.25 -7.90 6.44
N ASP A 29 -9.15 -8.36 5.57
CA ASP A 29 -8.89 -9.37 4.53
C ASP A 29 -8.17 -8.82 3.29
N TYR A 30 -7.47 -7.69 3.41
CA TYR A 30 -6.75 -7.06 2.31
C TYR A 30 -5.28 -7.40 2.35
N ASP A 31 -4.80 -7.94 1.23
CA ASP A 31 -3.38 -7.97 0.97
C ASP A 31 -2.86 -6.53 0.77
N GLU A 32 -1.58 -6.31 1.06
CA GLU A 32 -0.98 -5.00 0.94
C GLU A 32 0.45 -5.05 0.39
N VAL A 33 0.81 -3.99 -0.34
CA VAL A 33 2.19 -3.69 -0.69
C VAL A 33 2.51 -2.30 -0.15
N ILE A 34 3.53 -2.20 0.71
CA ILE A 34 4.04 -0.93 1.22
C ILE A 34 5.44 -0.67 0.69
N ALA A 35 5.71 0.60 0.41
CA ALA A 35 7.00 1.02 -0.12
C ALA A 35 7.34 2.45 0.29
N PHE A 36 8.64 2.75 0.24
CA PHE A 36 9.18 4.06 0.50
C PHE A 36 10.03 4.53 -0.68
N ALA A 37 9.93 5.81 -1.00
CA ALA A 37 10.70 6.46 -2.05
C ALA A 37 11.21 7.80 -1.52
N ARG A 38 12.52 7.93 -1.31
CA ARG A 38 13.14 9.16 -0.76
C ARG A 38 12.84 10.40 -1.62
N GLU A 39 12.87 10.23 -2.95
CA GLU A 39 12.75 11.34 -3.91
C GLU A 39 11.47 11.27 -4.73
N GLY A 40 10.55 10.35 -4.42
CA GLY A 40 9.32 10.13 -5.20
C GLY A 40 9.55 9.46 -6.56
N TYR A 41 10.80 9.22 -6.96
CA TYR A 41 11.16 8.50 -8.18
C TYR A 41 11.42 7.02 -7.87
N GLY A 42 10.42 6.18 -8.18
CA GLY A 42 10.53 4.73 -8.10
C GLY A 42 10.40 4.11 -6.70
N LEU A 43 10.11 2.81 -6.65
CA LEU A 43 9.96 2.03 -5.43
C LEU A 43 11.32 1.40 -5.05
N ARG A 44 12.18 2.15 -4.36
CA ARG A 44 13.49 1.66 -3.90
C ARG A 44 13.38 1.13 -2.48
N GLY A 45 13.01 -0.15 -2.36
CA GLY A 45 12.88 -0.85 -1.06
C GLY A 45 11.43 -0.99 -0.62
N SER A 46 10.79 -2.08 -1.04
CA SER A 46 9.46 -2.47 -0.57
C SER A 46 9.62 -3.42 0.62
N VAL A 47 9.01 -3.10 1.77
CA VAL A 47 8.91 -4.08 2.87
C VAL A 47 7.75 -5.00 2.53
N LYS A 48 8.10 -6.24 2.17
CA LYS A 48 7.18 -7.30 1.80
C LYS A 48 6.68 -7.97 3.08
N HIS A 49 5.42 -7.77 3.46
CA HIS A 49 4.78 -8.65 4.44
C HIS A 49 3.48 -9.20 3.86
N GLY A 50 3.52 -10.49 3.54
CA GLY A 50 2.46 -11.18 2.79
C GLY A 50 2.74 -11.19 1.29
N THR A 51 3.28 -12.31 0.80
CA THR A 51 3.26 -12.77 -0.60
C THR A 51 3.27 -11.69 -1.69
N ASP A 52 4.49 -11.44 -2.18
CA ASP A 52 4.89 -10.90 -3.48
C ASP A 52 3.97 -9.93 -4.22
N PHE A 53 4.56 -8.82 -4.70
CA PHE A 53 3.98 -7.93 -5.70
C PHE A 53 3.33 -8.68 -6.89
N SER A 54 3.80 -9.89 -7.19
CA SER A 54 3.19 -10.85 -8.13
C SER A 54 1.70 -11.12 -7.87
N ARG A 55 1.23 -11.11 -6.60
CA ARG A 55 -0.19 -11.24 -6.27
C ARG A 55 -1.00 -10.03 -6.72
N LEU A 56 -0.42 -8.82 -6.72
CA LEU A 56 -1.09 -7.65 -7.31
C LEU A 56 -1.41 -7.88 -8.81
N LEU A 57 -0.58 -8.66 -9.50
CA LEU A 57 -0.74 -9.01 -10.91
C LEU A 57 -1.57 -10.29 -11.12
N TYR A 58 -2.05 -10.91 -10.05
CA TYR A 58 -2.76 -12.17 -10.15
C TYR A 58 -4.15 -11.95 -10.75
N ARG A 59 -4.55 -12.82 -11.68
CA ARG A 59 -5.73 -12.65 -12.54
C ARG A 59 -7.05 -12.51 -11.78
N LYS A 60 -7.08 -12.91 -10.50
CA LYS A 60 -8.26 -12.84 -9.62
C LYS A 60 -8.34 -11.53 -8.81
N GLN A 61 -7.34 -10.65 -8.83
CA GLN A 61 -7.44 -9.34 -8.17
C GLN A 61 -8.44 -8.49 -8.94
N ARG A 62 -9.54 -8.12 -8.28
CA ARG A 62 -10.61 -7.33 -8.90
C ARG A 62 -10.57 -5.88 -8.46
N ILE A 63 -10.00 -5.62 -7.27
CA ILE A 63 -10.12 -4.33 -6.60
C ILE A 63 -8.77 -3.95 -6.01
N VAL A 64 -8.28 -2.78 -6.42
CA VAL A 64 -7.03 -2.19 -5.95
C VAL A 64 -7.30 -0.77 -5.51
N GLY A 65 -6.67 -0.38 -4.39
CA GLY A 65 -6.67 0.96 -3.85
C GLY A 65 -5.25 1.46 -3.64
N PHE A 66 -5.03 2.73 -3.96
CA PHE A 66 -3.72 3.37 -3.88
C PHE A 66 -3.72 4.51 -2.88
N GLY A 67 -2.67 4.60 -2.08
CA GLY A 67 -2.46 5.64 -1.10
C GLY A 67 -1.03 6.15 -1.13
N PHE A 68 -0.89 7.46 -1.05
CA PHE A 68 0.39 8.17 -1.05
C PHE A 68 0.39 9.18 0.09
N SER A 69 1.49 9.24 0.83
CA SER A 69 1.71 10.28 1.82
C SER A 69 3.19 10.65 1.85
N ARG A 70 3.49 11.92 2.00
CA ARG A 70 4.87 12.42 2.01
C ARG A 70 5.18 13.01 3.38
N ASN A 71 6.38 12.74 3.87
CA ASN A 71 6.96 13.44 5.01
C ASN A 71 8.32 14.06 4.61
N GLY A 72 9.02 14.69 5.56
CA GLY A 72 10.33 15.30 5.33
C GLY A 72 11.44 14.35 4.87
N TYR A 73 11.24 13.03 4.99
CA TYR A 73 12.20 12.00 4.57
C TYR A 73 11.91 11.45 3.17
N GLY A 74 10.65 11.46 2.74
CA GLY A 74 10.26 10.95 1.42
C GLY A 74 8.77 10.62 1.32
N THR A 75 8.45 9.86 0.29
CA THR A 75 7.09 9.43 -0.03
C THR A 75 6.88 7.99 0.42
N PHE A 76 5.83 7.77 1.20
CA PHE A 76 5.31 6.49 1.61
C PHE A 76 4.13 6.11 0.73
N ILE A 77 4.13 4.85 0.30
CA ILE A 77 3.18 4.31 -0.66
C ILE A 77 2.56 3.07 -0.02
N CYS A 78 1.24 3.00 -0.05
CA CYS A 78 0.49 1.84 0.39
C CYS A 78 -0.49 1.44 -0.70
N ILE A 79 -0.45 0.18 -1.12
CA ILE A 79 -1.34 -0.39 -2.11
C ILE A 79 -2.12 -1.50 -1.41
N LYS A 80 -3.45 -1.40 -1.43
CA LYS A 80 -4.35 -2.39 -0.84
C LYS A 80 -5.10 -3.10 -1.95
N TYR A 81 -5.24 -4.42 -1.87
CA TYR A 81 -5.92 -5.18 -2.90
C TYR A 81 -6.65 -6.41 -2.35
N THR A 82 -7.70 -6.81 -3.06
CA THR A 82 -8.46 -8.03 -2.76
C THR A 82 -9.05 -8.65 -4.03
N SER A 83 -9.30 -9.95 -3.97
CA SER A 83 -10.05 -10.71 -4.97
C SER A 83 -11.55 -10.78 -4.68
N GLU A 84 -11.97 -10.46 -3.46
CA GLU A 84 -13.37 -10.58 -3.03
C GLU A 84 -14.16 -9.33 -3.41
N PRO A 85 -15.25 -9.47 -4.19
CA PRO A 85 -16.22 -8.41 -4.38
C PRO A 85 -17.09 -8.29 -3.12
N TRP A 86 -17.11 -7.09 -2.53
CA TRP A 86 -17.96 -6.69 -1.40
C TRP A 86 -19.44 -6.90 -1.68
#